data_AF-Q6DLX5-F1
#
_entry.id   AF-Q6DLX5-F1
#
_cell.length_a   1.000
_cell.length_b   1.000
_cell.length_c   1.000
_cell.angle_alpha   90.00
_cell.angle_beta   90.00
_cell.angle_gamma   90.00
#
_symmetry.space_group_name_H-M   'P 1'
#
loop_
_entity.id
_entity.type
_entity.pdbx_description
1 polymer ?
#
loop_
_entity_poly.entity_id
_entity_poly.type
_entity_poly.pdbx_seq_one_letter_code
_entity_poly.pdbx_strand_id
1 'polypeptide(L)'
;MSFKISTFTKIWLVIAVMVMCLCTEYNCQCTGGSDCTNCTVACTGCENCPNAVTCTGSKNCLKAVTCTGSTNCSRATTCTNSKDCFEATTCTGSSNCYKATTCTNSTNCYNATTACTNSTGCPGH
;
A
#
# COMPACT_ATOMS: atom_id res chain seq x y z
N MET A 1 -13.12 -10.83 49.79
CA MET A 1 -11.82 -10.13 49.74
C MET A 1 -11.92 -9.00 48.74
N SER A 2 -12.08 -7.77 49.22
CA SER A 2 -12.23 -6.59 48.37
C SER A 2 -10.88 -6.23 47.76
N PHE A 3 -10.68 -6.52 46.47
CA PHE A 3 -9.51 -6.08 45.71
C PHE A 3 -9.54 -4.55 45.61
N LYS A 4 -8.82 -3.87 46.51
CA LYS A 4 -8.50 -2.44 46.38
C LYS A 4 -7.56 -2.28 45.19
N ILE A 5 -8.12 -2.02 44.01
CA ILE A 5 -7.36 -1.65 42.82
C ILE A 5 -6.71 -0.30 43.11
N SER A 6 -5.40 -0.29 43.31
CA SER A 6 -4.59 0.90 43.55
C SER A 6 -4.85 1.94 42.45
N THR A 7 -4.89 3.22 42.81
CA THR A 7 -5.07 4.34 41.86
C THR A 7 -4.07 4.26 40.71
N PHE A 8 -2.88 3.70 40.95
CA PHE A 8 -1.84 3.45 39.94
C PHE A 8 -2.30 2.47 38.85
N THR A 9 -2.98 1.38 39.22
CA THR A 9 -3.51 0.38 38.28
C THR A 9 -4.69 0.92 37.48
N LYS A 10 -5.51 1.80 38.09
CA LYS A 10 -6.61 2.49 37.39
C LYS A 10 -6.11 3.50 36.36
N ILE A 11 -5.09 4.29 36.69
CA ILE A 11 -4.45 5.23 35.76
C ILE A 11 -3.83 4.49 34.57
N TRP A 12 -3.17 3.36 34.82
CA TRP A 12 -2.54 2.57 33.77
C TRP A 12 -3.57 1.95 32.80
N LEU A 13 -4.72 1.48 33.32
CA LEU A 13 -5.85 1.01 32.50
C LEU A 13 -6.44 2.13 31.64
N VAL A 14 -6.58 3.35 32.18
CA VAL A 14 -7.08 4.50 31.40
C VAL A 14 -6.11 4.85 30.28
N ILE A 15 -4.80 4.92 30.54
CA ILE A 15 -3.80 5.19 29.50
C ILE A 15 -3.82 4.10 28.42
N ALA A 16 -3.90 2.83 28.80
CA ALA A 16 -3.97 1.73 27.85
C ALA A 16 -5.22 1.80 26.96
N VAL A 17 -6.39 2.13 27.53
CA VAL A 17 -7.64 2.32 26.77
C VAL A 17 -7.54 3.52 25.83
N MET A 18 -6.96 4.64 26.27
CA MET A 18 -6.78 5.82 25.43
C MET A 18 -5.83 5.54 24.26
N VAL A 19 -4.71 4.85 24.49
CA VAL A 19 -3.76 4.45 23.44
C VAL A 19 -4.43 3.48 22.45
N MET A 20 -5.17 2.48 22.94
CA MET A 20 -5.91 1.55 22.08
C MET A 20 -6.97 2.27 21.23
N CYS A 21 -7.69 3.24 21.82
CA CYS A 21 -8.70 4.05 21.14
C CYS A 21 -8.09 4.95 20.05
N LEU A 22 -6.95 5.59 20.35
CA LEU A 22 -6.19 6.39 19.40
C LEU A 22 -5.60 5.55 18.26
N CYS A 23 -5.11 4.35 18.56
CA CYS A 23 -4.65 3.40 17.55
C CYS A 23 -5.80 2.97 16.63
N THR A 24 -7.00 2.74 17.17
CA THR A 24 -8.17 2.40 16.33
C THR A 24 -8.61 3.56 15.45
N GLU A 25 -8.64 4.80 15.95
CA GLU A 25 -8.98 5.99 15.15
C GLU A 25 -7.97 6.26 14.04
N TYR A 26 -6.66 6.16 14.34
CA TYR A 26 -5.60 6.34 13.35
C TYR A 26 -5.63 5.26 12.25
N ASN A 27 -5.93 4.00 12.59
CA ASN A 27 -6.12 2.96 11.58
C ASN A 27 -7.44 3.15 10.80
N CYS A 28 -8.49 3.70 11.41
CA CYS A 28 -9.72 4.06 10.71
C CYS A 28 -9.52 5.17 9.67
N GLN A 29 -8.51 6.04 9.81
CA GLN A 29 -8.15 7.03 8.77
C GLN A 29 -7.52 6.39 7.53
N CYS A 30 -7.18 5.10 7.57
CA CYS A 30 -6.48 4.41 6.48
C CYS A 30 -7.38 3.49 5.65
N THR A 31 -8.69 3.57 5.87
CA THR A 31 -9.71 2.79 5.17
C THR A 31 -10.85 3.70 4.76
N GLY A 32 -10.96 4.01 3.47
CA GLY A 32 -11.98 4.90 2.94
C GLY A 32 -11.69 6.37 3.25
N GLY A 33 -11.73 7.23 2.23
CA GLY A 33 -11.58 8.68 2.42
C GLY A 33 -10.92 9.40 1.26
N SER A 34 -10.89 10.71 1.34
CA SER A 34 -10.20 11.57 0.37
C SER A 34 -8.72 11.76 0.70
N ASP A 35 -8.36 11.84 1.98
CA ASP A 35 -6.99 12.10 2.41
C ASP A 35 -6.53 11.16 3.53
N CYS A 36 -5.58 10.29 3.18
CA CYS A 36 -4.95 9.31 4.07
C CYS A 36 -3.45 9.58 4.15
N THR A 37 -3.03 10.84 4.06
CA THR A 37 -1.62 11.25 4.14
C THR A 37 -0.92 10.74 5.40
N ASN A 38 -1.66 10.59 6.51
CA ASN A 38 -1.09 10.13 7.76
C ASN A 38 -0.81 8.61 7.77
N CYS A 39 -1.34 7.85 6.80
CA CYS A 39 -1.22 6.39 6.74
C CYS A 39 0.15 5.99 6.19
N THR A 40 0.93 5.32 7.03
CA THR A 40 2.31 4.92 6.71
C THR A 40 2.44 3.42 6.42
N VAL A 41 1.60 2.59 7.03
CA VAL A 41 1.68 1.13 6.89
C VAL A 41 0.84 0.65 5.70
N ALA A 42 -0.48 0.75 5.83
CA ALA A 42 -1.42 0.30 4.82
C ALA A 42 -2.45 1.41 4.55
N CYS A 43 -2.90 1.49 3.30
CA CYS A 43 -3.93 2.44 2.88
C CYS A 43 -4.90 1.77 1.92
N THR A 44 -6.17 1.73 2.28
CA THR A 44 -7.20 0.97 1.57
C THR A 44 -8.35 1.87 1.15
N GLY A 45 -8.70 1.88 -0.13
CA GLY A 45 -9.87 2.59 -0.64
C GLY A 45 -9.81 4.11 -0.47
N CYS A 46 -8.63 4.71 -0.58
CA CYS A 46 -8.45 6.14 -0.32
C CYS A 46 -7.82 6.88 -1.51
N GLU A 47 -8.23 8.13 -1.71
CA GLU A 47 -7.80 8.94 -2.86
C GLU A 47 -6.37 9.49 -2.72
N ASN A 48 -5.85 9.64 -1.50
CA ASN A 48 -4.51 10.17 -1.29
C ASN A 48 -3.74 9.39 -0.23
N CYS A 49 -2.87 8.47 -0.67
CA CYS A 49 -2.02 7.62 0.18
C CYS A 49 -0.51 7.82 -0.08
N PRO A 50 0.04 9.03 0.03
CA PRO A 50 1.41 9.33 -0.38
C PRO A 50 2.49 8.61 0.45
N ASN A 51 2.17 8.22 1.68
CA ASN A 51 3.14 7.70 2.64
C ASN A 51 2.99 6.20 2.96
N ALA A 52 1.95 5.54 2.43
CA ALA A 52 1.67 4.16 2.76
C ALA A 52 2.67 3.20 2.10
N VAL A 53 3.13 2.19 2.84
CA VAL A 53 3.96 1.10 2.31
C VAL A 53 3.13 0.13 1.45
N THR A 54 1.87 -0.09 1.81
CA THR A 54 0.95 -0.94 1.05
C THR A 54 -0.30 -0.15 0.65
N CYS A 55 -0.68 -0.22 -0.62
CA CYS A 55 -1.90 0.38 -1.14
C CYS A 55 -2.83 -0.67 -1.74
N THR A 56 -4.11 -0.60 -1.37
CA THR A 56 -5.17 -1.48 -1.91
C THR A 56 -6.37 -0.66 -2.35
N GLY A 57 -6.67 -0.64 -3.66
CA GLY A 57 -7.79 0.13 -4.19
C GLY A 57 -7.67 1.64 -3.96
N SER A 58 -6.43 2.16 -3.92
CA SER A 58 -6.13 3.53 -3.51
C SER A 58 -5.43 4.32 -4.62
N LYS A 59 -5.37 5.64 -4.47
CA LYS A 59 -4.67 6.55 -5.41
C LYS A 59 -3.54 7.31 -4.71
N ASN A 60 -2.65 7.89 -5.52
CA ASN A 60 -1.48 8.64 -5.06
C ASN A 60 -0.55 7.84 -4.14
N CYS A 61 -0.31 6.57 -4.50
CA CYS A 61 0.50 5.62 -3.72
C CYS A 61 2.00 5.77 -3.97
N LEU A 62 2.52 6.99 -3.80
CA LEU A 62 3.85 7.39 -4.28
C LEU A 62 5.01 6.62 -3.62
N LYS A 63 4.87 6.24 -2.35
CA LYS A 63 5.90 5.52 -1.57
C LYS A 63 5.55 4.05 -1.33
N ALA A 64 4.46 3.55 -1.90
CA ALA A 64 4.07 2.16 -1.72
C ALA A 64 5.13 1.24 -2.29
N VAL A 65 5.45 0.18 -1.56
CA VAL A 65 6.26 -0.96 -2.01
C VAL A 65 5.36 -1.97 -2.72
N THR A 66 4.11 -2.09 -2.28
CA THR A 66 3.13 -3.01 -2.87
C THR A 66 1.86 -2.24 -3.22
N CYS A 67 1.42 -2.39 -4.47
CA CYS A 67 0.18 -1.84 -4.96
C CYS A 67 -0.75 -2.93 -5.51
N THR A 68 -2.00 -2.91 -5.05
CA THR A 68 -3.07 -3.76 -5.56
C THR A 68 -4.25 -2.89 -5.96
N GLY A 69 -4.68 -2.96 -7.23
CA GLY A 69 -5.81 -2.16 -7.72
C GLY A 69 -5.63 -0.64 -7.56
N SER A 70 -4.38 -0.14 -7.56
CA SER A 70 -4.05 1.23 -7.16
C SER A 70 -3.40 2.04 -8.27
N THR A 71 -3.32 3.36 -8.11
CA THR A 71 -2.71 4.28 -9.11
C THR A 71 -1.59 5.13 -8.51
N ASN A 72 -0.74 5.70 -9.38
CA ASN A 72 0.44 6.47 -9.00
C ASN A 72 1.42 5.66 -8.12
N CYS A 73 1.65 4.39 -8.49
CA CYS A 73 2.49 3.43 -7.77
C CYS A 73 3.97 3.49 -8.19
N SER A 74 4.50 4.70 -8.35
CA SER A 74 5.78 4.95 -9.01
C SER A 74 6.96 4.18 -8.43
N ARG A 75 6.94 3.93 -7.10
CA ARG A 75 8.02 3.27 -6.37
C ARG A 75 7.69 1.84 -5.92
N ALA A 76 6.55 1.31 -6.33
CA ALA A 76 6.15 -0.04 -5.95
C ALA A 76 7.11 -1.05 -6.56
N THR A 77 7.58 -2.01 -5.75
CA THR A 77 8.33 -3.18 -6.21
C THR A 77 7.39 -4.20 -6.85
N THR A 78 6.16 -4.29 -6.35
CA THR A 78 5.15 -5.22 -6.85
C THR A 78 3.86 -4.47 -7.16
N CYS A 79 3.38 -4.66 -8.38
CA CYS A 79 2.11 -4.11 -8.85
C CYS A 79 1.17 -5.21 -9.34
N THR A 80 -0.04 -5.23 -8.79
CA THR A 80 -1.13 -6.08 -9.23
C THR A 80 -2.32 -5.21 -9.62
N ASN A 81 -2.83 -5.34 -10.85
CA ASN A 81 -3.94 -4.55 -11.38
C ASN A 81 -3.78 -3.04 -11.15
N SER A 82 -2.56 -2.53 -11.23
CA SER A 82 -2.21 -1.16 -10.82
C SER A 82 -1.64 -0.35 -11.99
N LYS A 83 -1.57 0.97 -11.80
CA LYS A 83 -1.09 1.93 -12.81
C LYS A 83 0.14 2.68 -12.31
N ASP A 84 0.96 3.15 -13.26
CA ASP A 84 2.16 3.96 -13.01
C ASP A 84 3.22 3.23 -12.19
N CYS A 85 3.46 1.96 -12.53
CA CYS A 85 4.36 1.05 -11.84
C CYS A 85 5.81 1.12 -12.34
N PHE A 86 6.36 2.33 -12.42
CA PHE A 86 7.61 2.60 -13.13
C PHE A 86 8.81 1.81 -12.62
N GLU A 87 8.92 1.65 -11.29
CA GLU A 87 10.02 0.96 -10.62
C GLU A 87 9.68 -0.49 -10.21
N ALA A 88 8.53 -1.02 -10.63
CA ALA A 88 8.13 -2.37 -10.26
C ALA A 88 9.10 -3.40 -10.83
N THR A 89 9.47 -4.38 -10.01
CA THR A 89 10.19 -5.58 -10.45
C THR A 89 9.21 -6.61 -11.01
N THR A 90 8.00 -6.66 -10.43
CA THR A 90 6.94 -7.57 -10.84
C THR A 90 5.65 -6.81 -11.14
N CYS A 91 5.12 -7.05 -12.33
CA CYS A 91 3.83 -6.52 -12.78
C CYS A 91 2.87 -7.63 -13.20
N THR A 92 1.66 -7.59 -12.65
CA THR A 92 0.55 -8.45 -13.04
C THR A 92 -0.67 -7.59 -13.33
N GLY A 93 -1.24 -7.67 -14.54
CA GLY A 93 -2.41 -6.86 -14.92
C GLY A 93 -2.18 -5.35 -14.86
N SER A 94 -0.92 -4.89 -14.94
CA SER A 94 -0.54 -3.51 -14.58
C SER A 94 0.02 -2.75 -15.78
N SER A 95 0.14 -1.43 -15.68
CA SER A 95 0.71 -0.59 -16.76
C SER A 95 1.89 0.25 -16.30
N ASN A 96 2.66 0.71 -17.28
CA ASN A 96 3.86 1.53 -17.08
C ASN A 96 4.96 0.79 -16.29
N CYS A 97 5.14 -0.49 -16.62
CA CYS A 97 6.05 -1.41 -15.93
C CYS A 97 7.49 -1.36 -16.47
N TYR A 98 8.04 -0.16 -16.60
CA TYR A 98 9.27 0.08 -17.37
C TYR A 98 10.46 -0.74 -16.88
N LYS A 99 10.59 -0.93 -15.56
CA LYS A 99 11.69 -1.68 -14.94
C LYS A 99 11.34 -3.11 -14.54
N ALA A 100 10.14 -3.60 -14.87
CA ALA A 100 9.72 -4.93 -14.46
C ALA A 100 10.51 -6.00 -15.19
N THR A 101 11.15 -6.90 -14.43
CA THR A 101 11.82 -8.08 -14.98
C THR A 101 10.83 -9.20 -15.26
N THR A 102 9.69 -9.17 -14.57
CA THR A 102 8.57 -10.11 -14.73
C THR A 102 7.28 -9.36 -15.02
N CYS A 103 6.68 -9.65 -16.18
CA CYS A 103 5.41 -9.09 -16.61
C CYS A 103 4.40 -10.17 -17.01
N THR A 104 3.17 -10.04 -16.52
CA THR A 104 2.03 -10.88 -16.89
C THR A 104 0.82 -10.01 -17.16
N ASN A 105 0.21 -10.13 -18.34
CA ASN A 105 -0.95 -9.30 -18.77
C ASN A 105 -0.72 -7.79 -18.54
N SER A 106 0.49 -7.31 -18.76
CA SER A 106 0.92 -5.95 -18.39
C SER A 106 1.45 -5.16 -19.60
N THR A 107 1.58 -3.84 -19.47
CA THR A 107 2.05 -2.99 -20.57
C THR A 107 3.28 -2.17 -20.21
N ASN A 108 4.06 -1.84 -21.25
CA ASN A 108 5.30 -1.09 -21.19
C ASN A 108 6.40 -1.80 -20.38
N CYS A 109 6.60 -3.08 -20.68
CA CYS A 109 7.51 -3.98 -19.99
C CYS A 109 8.94 -3.99 -20.59
N TYR A 110 9.54 -2.82 -20.77
CA TYR A 110 10.78 -2.64 -21.54
C TYR A 110 11.98 -3.43 -21.02
N ASN A 111 12.00 -3.76 -19.74
CA ASN A 111 13.08 -4.49 -19.09
C ASN A 111 12.69 -5.92 -18.66
N ALA A 112 11.65 -6.50 -19.26
CA ALA A 112 11.17 -7.85 -18.90
C ALA A 112 12.13 -8.94 -19.42
N THR A 113 13.20 -9.20 -18.66
CA THR A 113 14.24 -10.18 -18.99
C THR A 113 13.98 -11.56 -18.40
N THR A 114 13.15 -11.69 -17.36
CA THR A 114 12.86 -12.96 -16.68
C THR A 114 11.63 -13.64 -17.25
N ALA A 115 10.53 -12.89 -17.39
CA ALA A 115 9.30 -13.40 -17.99
C ALA A 115 8.45 -12.26 -18.57
N CYS A 116 7.91 -12.50 -19.76
CA CYS A 116 6.93 -11.64 -20.39
C CYS A 116 5.81 -12.49 -20.98
N THR A 117 4.64 -12.46 -20.37
CA THR A 117 3.48 -13.26 -20.79
C THR A 117 2.30 -12.35 -21.07
N ASN A 118 1.72 -12.45 -22.28
CA ASN A 118 0.59 -11.63 -22.72
C ASN A 118 0.78 -10.14 -22.43
N SER A 119 2.01 -9.66 -22.56
CA SER A 119 2.40 -8.30 -22.16
C SER A 119 3.01 -7.56 -23.35
N THR A 120 2.96 -6.23 -23.32
CA THR A 120 3.47 -5.39 -24.41
C THR A 120 4.75 -4.64 -24.03
N GLY A 121 5.57 -4.34 -25.04
CA GLY A 121 6.82 -3.61 -24.87
C GLY A 121 7.95 -4.47 -24.30
N CYS A 122 7.90 -5.79 -24.43
CA CYS A 122 8.96 -6.67 -23.93
C CYS A 122 10.18 -6.66 -24.86
N PRO A 123 11.40 -6.71 -24.33
CA PRO A 123 12.60 -6.72 -25.14
C PRO A 123 12.65 -8.02 -25.97
N GLY A 124 12.90 -7.89 -27.28
CA GLY A 124 13.03 -9.02 -28.19
C GLY A 124 11.73 -9.58 -28.78
N HIS A 125 10.59 -8.91 -28.56
CA HIS A 125 9.31 -9.18 -29.22
C HIS A 125 8.79 -7.97 -30.00
#